data_AF-A0AB34LHK3-F1
#
_entry.id   AF-A0AB34LHK3-F1
#
_cell.length_a   1.000
_cell.length_b   1.000
_cell.length_c   1.000
_cell.angle_alpha   90.00
_cell.angle_beta   90.00
_cell.angle_gamma   90.00
#
_symmetry.space_group_name_H-M   'P 1'
#
loop_
_entity.id
_entity.type
_entity.pdbx_description
1 polymer ?
#
loop_
_entity_poly.entity_id
_entity_poly.type
_entity_poly.pdbx_seq_one_letter_code
_entity_poly.pdbx_strand_id
1 'polypeptide(L)'
;MILNPLVMIFIQKEVNTYTDAVNWFKKNDIPLYGINENPDQSSWTTSPKPYCHIYIDDAALGCPLIQELNQRPYVDWYTVWKWLKEYKII
;
A
#
# COMPACT_ATOMS: atom_id res chain seq x y z
N MET A 1 3.30 -21.37 8.79
CA MET A 1 2.88 -20.16 9.53
C MET A 1 2.60 -19.09 8.49
N ILE A 2 1.34 -18.84 8.16
CA ILE A 2 0.99 -17.78 7.21
C ILE A 2 1.09 -16.48 8.01
N LEU A 3 2.14 -15.70 7.78
CA LEU A 3 2.21 -14.34 8.30
C LEU A 3 1.10 -13.56 7.60
N ASN A 4 0.14 -13.02 8.36
CA ASN A 4 -0.80 -12.08 7.80
C ASN A 4 -0.01 -10.84 7.37
N PRO A 5 -0.01 -10.47 6.08
CA PRO A 5 0.73 -9.29 5.63
C PRO A 5 0.15 -8.05 6.31
N LEU A 6 1.03 -7.32 6.97
CA LEU A 6 0.70 -6.03 7.57
C LEU A 6 0.58 -4.99 6.45
N VAL A 7 -0.57 -4.34 6.37
CA VAL A 7 -0.82 -3.28 5.39
C VAL A 7 -0.41 -1.95 5.98
N MET A 8 0.42 -1.21 5.25
CA MET A 8 0.73 0.19 5.53
C MET A 8 0.29 1.02 4.34
N ILE A 9 -0.15 2.25 4.60
CA ILE A 9 -0.45 3.22 3.56
C ILE A 9 0.51 4.39 3.63
N PHE A 10 1.03 4.78 2.46
CA PHE A 10 1.76 6.02 2.29
C PHE A 10 0.93 6.97 1.42
N ILE A 11 0.72 8.19 1.89
CA ILE A 11 -0.09 9.22 1.25
C ILE A 11 0.70 10.52 1.30
N GLN A 12 0.86 11.15 0.13
CA GLN A 12 1.42 12.50 0.06
C GLN A 12 0.50 13.45 0.84
N LYS A 13 1.09 14.21 1.78
CA LYS A 13 0.32 15.05 2.69
C LYS A 13 -0.26 16.27 1.95
N GLU A 14 -1.46 16.11 1.40
CA GLU A 14 -2.42 17.19 1.22
C GLU A 14 -3.58 16.98 2.22
N VAL A 15 -4.05 18.06 2.86
CA VAL A 15 -4.85 18.00 4.10
C VAL A 15 -6.13 17.13 3.95
N ASN A 16 -6.80 17.23 2.81
CA ASN A 16 -8.07 16.54 2.59
C ASN A 16 -7.89 15.07 2.16
N THR A 17 -6.94 14.79 1.26
CA THR A 17 -6.72 13.45 0.71
C THR A 17 -6.21 12.45 1.75
N TYR A 18 -5.40 12.93 2.71
CA TYR A 18 -4.90 12.11 3.80
C TYR A 18 -6.03 11.57 4.70
N THR A 19 -6.89 12.48 5.16
CA THR A 19 -7.97 12.14 6.09
C THR A 19 -9.01 11.24 5.43
N ASP A 20 -9.35 11.52 4.17
CA ASP A 20 -10.31 10.74 3.40
C ASP A 20 -9.83 9.30 3.19
N ALA A 21 -8.56 9.11 2.84
CA ALA A 21 -7.99 7.78 2.67
C ALA A 21 -8.00 6.98 3.98
N VAL A 22 -7.54 7.56 5.10
CA VAL A 22 -7.56 6.89 6.40
C VAL A 22 -9.00 6.51 6.82
N ASN A 23 -9.96 7.40 6.59
CA ASN A 23 -11.37 7.14 6.89
C ASN A 23 -11.97 6.06 5.99
N TRP A 24 -11.55 5.98 4.73
CA TRP A 24 -11.97 4.91 3.83
C TRP A 24 -11.54 3.54 4.36
N PHE A 25 -10.29 3.38 4.82
CA PHE A 25 -9.83 2.11 5.42
C PHE A 25 -10.65 1.74 6.67
N LYS A 26 -10.90 2.71 7.55
CA LYS A 26 -11.73 2.51 8.75
C LYS A 26 -13.16 2.09 8.39
N LYS A 27 -13.77 2.74 7.40
CA LYS A 27 -15.14 2.45 6.96
C LYS A 27 -15.28 1.04 6.36
N ASN A 28 -14.21 0.50 5.80
CA ASN A 28 -14.18 -0.83 5.18
C ASN A 28 -13.61 -1.91 6.09
N ASP A 29 -13.37 -1.62 7.38
CA ASP A 29 -12.80 -2.55 8.35
C ASP A 29 -11.47 -3.18 7.91
N ILE A 30 -10.59 -2.37 7.29
CA ILE A 30 -9.29 -2.83 6.81
C ILE A 30 -8.17 -2.38 7.76
N PRO A 31 -7.52 -3.35 8.43
CA PRO A 31 -6.21 -3.29 9.05
C PRO A 31 -5.22 -2.25 8.57
N LEU A 32 -4.82 -1.23 9.33
CA LEU A 32 -3.58 -0.50 9.03
C LEU A 32 -2.56 -0.70 10.15
N TYR A 33 -1.39 -1.23 9.78
CA TYR A 33 -0.25 -1.36 10.67
C TYR A 33 0.43 -0.02 10.96
N GLY A 34 0.47 0.85 9.95
CA GLY A 34 1.11 2.16 10.01
C GLY A 34 0.58 3.07 8.91
N ILE A 35 0.67 4.38 9.15
CA ILE A 35 0.23 5.42 8.23
C ILE A 35 1.40 6.38 8.04
N ASN A 36 1.95 6.46 6.83
CA ASN A 36 3.14 7.27 6.50
C ASN A 36 4.41 6.96 7.31
N GLU A 37 4.37 5.95 8.18
CA GLU A 37 5.49 5.50 9.00
C GLU A 37 5.35 3.99 9.27
N ASN A 38 6.48 3.33 9.44
CA ASN A 38 6.53 1.99 10.01
C ASN A 38 6.84 2.14 11.52
N PRO A 39 5.93 1.75 12.43
CA PRO A 39 6.08 1.97 13.87
C PRO A 39 7.41 1.48 14.46
N ASP A 40 7.96 0.37 13.95
CA ASP A 40 9.19 -0.24 14.50
C ASP A 40 10.47 0.33 13.88
N GLN A 41 10.36 1.05 12.76
CA GLN A 41 11.50 1.43 11.93
C GLN A 41 12.47 2.38 12.65
N SER A 42 11.93 3.27 13.48
CA SER A 42 12.70 4.27 14.21
C SER A 42 13.78 3.66 15.12
N SER A 43 13.64 2.39 15.48
CA SER A 43 14.61 1.68 16.33
C SER A 43 15.92 1.31 15.61
N TRP A 44 15.94 1.28 14.27
CA TRP A 44 17.10 0.80 13.50
C TRP A 44 17.49 1.68 12.30
N THR A 45 16.69 2.68 11.92
CA THR A 45 17.06 3.65 10.88
C THR A 45 16.41 5.01 11.10
N THR A 46 17.06 6.07 10.61
CA THR A 46 16.54 7.44 10.58
C THR A 46 15.90 7.82 9.24
N SER A 47 15.83 6.88 8.29
CA SER A 47 15.21 7.12 6.99
C SER A 47 13.75 7.57 7.16
N PRO A 48 13.33 8.67 6.52
CA PRO A 48 11.94 9.13 6.56
C PRO A 48 11.01 8.30 5.68
N LYS A 49 11.55 7.48 4.75
CA LYS A 49 10.76 6.59 3.91
C LYS A 49 10.35 5.35 4.72
N PRO A 50 9.05 5.03 4.84
CA PRO A 50 8.61 3.81 5.52
C PRO A 50 9.18 2.58 4.84
N TYR A 51 9.76 1.69 5.62
CA TYR A 51 10.30 0.42 5.20
C TYR A 51 9.18 -0.62 5.10
N CYS A 52 9.00 -1.17 3.91
CA CYS A 52 8.08 -2.27 3.62
C CYS A 52 8.86 -3.37 2.89
N HIS A 53 8.47 -4.62 3.10
CA HIS A 53 9.01 -5.74 2.32
C HIS A 53 8.55 -5.68 0.85
N ILE A 54 7.38 -5.08 0.61
CA ILE A 54 6.76 -4.91 -0.71
C ILE A 54 6.15 -3.52 -0.79
N TYR A 55 6.33 -2.84 -1.91
CA TYR A 55 5.68 -1.59 -2.24
C TYR A 55 4.78 -1.81 -3.46
N ILE A 56 3.53 -1.36 -3.37
CA ILE A 56 2.56 -1.36 -4.49
C ILE A 56 2.21 0.10 -4.74
N ASP A 57 2.49 0.58 -5.94
CA ASP A 57 2.37 1.99 -6.33
C ASP A 57 2.05 2.05 -7.83
N ASP A 58 1.05 2.85 -8.23
CA ASP A 58 0.61 2.94 -9.63
C ASP A 58 1.67 3.58 -10.55
N ALA A 59 2.64 4.29 -9.97
CA ALA A 59 3.78 4.86 -10.69
C ALA A 59 5.02 3.95 -10.70
N ALA A 60 5.01 2.82 -9.99
CA ALA A 60 6.16 1.90 -9.98
C ALA A 60 6.30 1.15 -11.32
N LEU A 61 7.55 1.06 -11.81
CA LEU A 61 7.85 0.26 -13.00
C LEU A 61 7.47 -1.21 -12.76
N GLY A 62 6.63 -1.75 -13.65
CA GLY A 62 6.16 -3.13 -13.57
C GLY A 62 4.96 -3.35 -12.66
N CYS A 63 4.37 -2.30 -12.07
CA CYS A 63 3.07 -2.41 -11.42
C CYS A 63 2.00 -2.77 -12.48
N PRO A 64 1.14 -3.77 -12.25
CA PRO A 64 0.09 -4.11 -13.19
C PRO A 64 -1.01 -3.06 -13.08
N LEU A 65 -1.33 -2.41 -14.20
CA LEU A 65 -2.32 -1.32 -14.25
C LEU A 65 -3.48 -1.69 -15.18
N ILE A 66 -4.69 -1.31 -14.78
CA ILE A 66 -5.85 -1.25 -15.66
C ILE A 66 -5.86 0.12 -16.32
N GLN A 67 -5.92 0.15 -17.66
CA GLN A 67 -6.05 1.37 -18.45
C GLN A 67 -7.45 1.45 -19.04
N GLU A 68 -8.22 2.44 -18.59
CA GLU A 68 -9.51 2.79 -19.18
C GLU A 68 -9.39 4.04 -20.06
N LEU A 69 -10.31 4.18 -21.03
CA LEU A 69 -10.35 5.34 -21.89
C LEU A 69 -10.68 6.59 -21.05
N ASN A 70 -9.90 7.65 -21.21
CA ASN A 70 -10.08 8.94 -20.51
C ASN A 70 -9.93 8.89 -18.98
N GLN A 71 -9.31 7.85 -18.43
CA GLN A 71 -9.00 7.77 -17.01
C GLN A 71 -7.50 7.61 -16.77
N ARG A 72 -7.04 8.08 -15.60
CA ARG A 72 -5.70 7.77 -15.12
C ARG A 72 -5.62 6.27 -14.85
N PRO A 73 -4.60 5.55 -15.37
CA PRO A 73 -4.43 4.14 -15.04
C PRO A 73 -4.31 3.93 -13.53
N TYR A 74 -4.84 2.81 -13.06
CA TYR A 74 -4.86 2.45 -11.65
C TYR A 74 -4.48 0.98 -11.47
N VAL A 75 -4.08 0.61 -10.25
CA VAL A 75 -3.58 -0.73 -9.95
C VAL A 75 -4.61 -1.81 -10.25
N ASP A 76 -4.20 -2.85 -10.99
CA ASP A 76 -4.94 -4.10 -11.14
C ASP A 76 -4.78 -4.96 -9.87
N TRP A 77 -5.67 -4.76 -8.90
CA TRP A 77 -5.64 -5.49 -7.64
C TRP A 77 -5.82 -7.00 -7.79
N TYR A 78 -6.50 -7.48 -8.84
CA TYR A 78 -6.65 -8.91 -9.08
C TYR A 78 -5.33 -9.54 -9.51
N THR A 79 -4.61 -8.89 -10.44
CA THR A 79 -3.27 -9.33 -10.86
C THR A 79 -2.28 -9.25 -9.70
N VAL A 80 -2.30 -8.17 -8.90
CA VAL A 80 -1.48 -8.07 -7.68
C VAL A 80 -1.77 -9.23 -6.72
N TRP A 81 -3.04 -9.51 -6.41
CA TRP A 81 -3.42 -10.62 -5.53
C TRP A 81 -2.93 -11.97 -6.06
N LYS A 82 -3.06 -12.21 -7.37
CA LYS A 82 -2.55 -13.42 -8.03
C LYS A 82 -1.04 -13.55 -7.87
N TRP A 83 -0.28 -12.49 -8.10
CA TRP A 83 1.18 -12.50 -7.92
C TRP A 83 1.58 -12.76 -6.47
N LEU A 84 0.92 -12.11 -5.50
CA LEU A 84 1.19 -12.34 -4.09
C LEU A 84 0.99 -13.82 -3.71
N LYS A 85 -0.04 -14.49 -4.26
CA LYS A 85 -0.29 -15.92 -4.08
C LYS A 85 0.77 -16.79 -4.76
N GLU A 86 1.10 -16.50 -6.01
CA GLU A 86 2.06 -17.26 -6.80
C GLU A 86 3.47 -17.24 -6.19
N TYR A 87 3.89 -16.06 -5.72
CA TYR A 87 5.16 -15.89 -5.02
C TYR A 87 5.13 -16.32 -3.55
N LYS A 88 4.02 -16.90 -3.07
CA LYS A 88 3.85 -17.40 -1.68
C LYS A 88 4.10 -16.34 -0.61
N ILE A 89 3.75 -15.09 -0.92
CA ILE A 89 3.76 -13.98 0.05
C ILE A 89 2.52 -14.06 0.94
N ILE A 90 1.37 -14.49 0.38
CA ILE A 90 0.09 -14.66 1.07
C ILE A 90 -0.55 -16.02 0.78
#